data_AF-A0A2D2LSI2-F1
#
_entry.id   AF-A0A2D2LSI2-F1
#
_cell.length_a   1.000
_cell.length_b   1.000
_cell.length_c   1.000
_cell.angle_alpha   90.00
_cell.angle_beta   90.00
_cell.angle_gamma   90.00
#
_symmetry.space_group_name_H-M   'P 1'
#
loop_
_entity.id
_entity.type
_entity.pdbx_description
1 polymer ?
#
loop_
_entity_poly.entity_id
_entity_poly.type
_entity_poly.pdbx_seq_one_letter_code
_entity_poly.pdbx_strand_id
1 'polypeptide(L)'
;MKIYNQRVQQLTHQQQADLLNQQANGQFLQLDFDTRQRSRFRATLQNGEAVGIDLPRTGTLKDGDVVQNASGDIIQIFAKPQTLTKVTADNAFELMRGAYHLGNRHVPLMLVEQGQAQYALYFEPDYVLADMLVKLGLTVSEVAHAFEPETGAYGHGGHSHGHDNRLSHTDTQSTIVGDLTKATFFS
;
A
#
# COMPACT_ATOMS: atom_id res chain seq x y z
N MET A 1 24.86 16.24 -2.05
CA MET A 1 23.82 15.19 -2.06
C MET A 1 22.62 15.72 -2.82
N LYS A 2 22.24 15.09 -3.94
CA LYS A 2 21.06 15.52 -4.72
C LYS A 2 19.76 15.19 -3.97
N ILE A 3 18.74 16.05 -4.10
CA ILE A 3 17.43 15.83 -3.48
C ILE A 3 16.36 15.79 -4.57
N TYR A 4 15.63 14.69 -4.66
CA TYR A 4 14.52 14.50 -5.60
C TYR A 4 13.21 14.75 -4.88
N ASN A 5 12.40 15.66 -5.43
CA ASN A 5 11.26 16.25 -4.72
C ASN A 5 9.96 16.26 -5.53
N GLN A 6 10.00 15.71 -6.74
CA GLN A 6 8.83 15.63 -7.60
C GLN A 6 8.75 14.25 -8.26
N ARG A 7 7.53 13.70 -8.36
CA ARG A 7 7.23 12.52 -9.18
C ARG A 7 7.04 12.93 -10.64
N VAL A 8 7.57 12.16 -11.57
CA VAL A 8 7.38 12.37 -13.01
C VAL A 8 6.27 11.44 -13.49
N GLN A 9 5.16 12.01 -13.98
CA GLN A 9 4.00 11.21 -14.43
C GLN A 9 4.12 10.76 -15.90
N GLN A 10 4.76 11.57 -16.74
CA GLN A 10 4.93 11.31 -18.16
C GLN A 10 6.37 11.62 -18.56
N LEU A 11 7.04 10.62 -19.10
CA LEU A 11 8.43 10.73 -19.55
C LEU A 11 8.47 11.09 -21.04
N THR A 12 9.34 12.02 -21.41
CA THR A 12 9.67 12.26 -22.82
C THR A 12 10.49 11.11 -23.40
N HIS A 13 10.55 10.99 -24.73
CA HIS A 13 11.40 9.99 -25.38
C HIS A 13 12.87 10.11 -24.98
N GLN A 14 13.37 11.35 -24.82
CA GLN A 14 14.73 11.59 -24.36
C GLN A 14 14.94 11.07 -22.93
N GLN A 15 14.02 11.38 -22.02
CA GLN A 15 14.09 10.91 -20.64
C GLN A 15 14.04 9.38 -20.54
N GLN A 16 13.24 8.72 -21.38
CA GLN A 16 13.22 7.25 -21.44
C GLN A 16 14.59 6.68 -21.85
N ALA A 17 15.22 7.26 -22.88
CA ALA A 17 16.56 6.86 -23.30
C ALA A 17 17.62 7.13 -22.21
N ASP A 18 17.51 8.26 -21.52
CA ASP A 18 18.41 8.62 -20.41
C ASP A 18 18.30 7.61 -19.26
N LEU A 19 17.07 7.20 -18.89
CA LEU A 19 16.84 6.20 -17.84
C LEU A 19 17.46 4.84 -18.18
N LEU A 20 17.39 4.40 -19.45
CA LEU A 20 18.04 3.16 -19.86
C LEU A 20 19.57 3.22 -19.67
N ASN A 21 20.18 4.35 -20.02
CA ASN A 21 21.61 4.56 -19.79
C ASN A 21 21.93 4.63 -18.29
N GLN A 22 21.10 5.29 -17.49
CA GLN A 22 21.25 5.37 -16.03
C GLN A 22 21.17 3.99 -15.38
N GLN A 23 20.21 3.15 -15.79
CA GLN A 23 20.07 1.78 -15.30
C GLN A 23 21.36 0.96 -15.54
N ALA A 24 21.90 1.01 -16.76
CA ALA A 24 23.15 0.31 -17.10
C ALA A 24 24.34 0.76 -16.25
N ASN A 25 24.31 1.99 -15.73
CA ASN A 25 25.35 2.58 -14.88
C ASN A 25 25.03 2.52 -13.37
N GLY A 26 23.96 1.82 -12.96
CA GLY A 26 23.56 1.73 -11.55
C GLY A 26 22.96 3.00 -10.95
N GLN A 27 22.54 3.96 -11.78
CA GLN A 27 21.97 5.25 -11.36
C GLN A 27 20.45 5.14 -11.12
N PHE A 28 20.05 4.17 -10.30
CA PHE A 28 18.66 3.93 -9.91
C PHE A 28 18.59 3.46 -8.46
N LEU A 29 17.39 3.50 -7.89
CA LEU A 29 17.12 3.02 -6.55
C LEU A 29 16.42 1.65 -6.59
N GLN A 30 16.80 0.77 -5.68
CA GLN A 30 16.00 -0.42 -5.33
C GLN A 30 15.55 -0.27 -3.89
N LEU A 31 14.25 -0.18 -3.67
CA LEU A 31 13.67 0.11 -2.36
C LEU A 31 12.67 -0.98 -1.96
N ASP A 32 12.75 -1.41 -0.71
CA ASP A 32 11.72 -2.25 -0.10
C ASP A 32 10.39 -1.49 0.07
N PHE A 33 9.34 -2.22 0.38
CA PHE A 33 8.00 -1.65 0.55
C PHE A 33 7.94 -0.60 1.66
N ASP A 34 8.56 -0.85 2.81
CA ASP A 34 8.62 0.08 3.94
C ASP A 34 9.23 1.43 3.56
N THR A 35 10.35 1.42 2.85
CA THR A 35 10.99 2.65 2.39
C THR A 35 10.12 3.37 1.36
N ARG A 36 9.49 2.63 0.44
CA ARG A 36 8.61 3.20 -0.59
C ARG A 36 7.35 3.86 -0.03
N GLN A 37 6.92 3.51 1.18
CA GLN A 37 5.80 4.15 1.88
C GLN A 37 6.16 5.52 2.46
N ARG A 38 7.45 5.83 2.60
CA ARG A 38 7.92 7.08 3.22
C ARG A 38 8.01 8.19 2.18
N SER A 39 7.56 9.38 2.55
CA SER A 39 7.71 10.56 1.70
C SER A 39 9.08 11.23 1.81
N ARG A 40 9.83 10.96 2.90
CA ARG A 40 11.14 11.55 3.21
C ARG A 40 12.13 10.52 3.72
N PHE A 41 13.23 10.33 3.00
CA PHE A 41 14.30 9.42 3.39
C PHE A 41 15.60 9.72 2.64
N ARG A 42 16.72 9.22 3.18
CA ARG A 42 17.99 9.13 2.46
C ARG A 42 18.08 7.75 1.85
N ALA A 43 18.67 7.65 0.67
CA ALA A 43 18.92 6.40 -0.02
C ALA A 43 20.26 6.43 -0.76
N THR A 44 20.67 5.27 -1.23
CA THR A 44 21.90 5.09 -1.99
C THR A 44 21.53 4.44 -3.32
N LEU A 45 21.95 5.06 -4.42
CA LEU A 45 21.82 4.50 -5.77
C LEU A 45 22.66 3.22 -5.88
N GLN A 46 22.34 2.34 -6.83
CA GLN A 46 23.10 1.09 -7.01
C GLN A 46 24.58 1.31 -7.34
N ASN A 47 24.95 2.47 -7.87
CA ASN A 47 26.34 2.88 -8.10
C ASN A 47 27.06 3.45 -6.85
N GLY A 48 26.40 3.50 -5.69
CA GLY A 48 26.97 3.99 -4.43
C GLY A 48 26.75 5.48 -4.14
N GLU A 49 26.19 6.26 -5.07
CA GLU A 49 25.92 7.69 -4.84
C GLU A 49 24.75 7.88 -3.84
N ALA A 50 24.96 8.75 -2.84
CA ALA A 50 23.93 9.08 -1.86
C ALA A 50 22.98 10.17 -2.37
N VAL A 51 21.68 9.94 -2.18
CA VAL A 51 20.59 10.85 -2.59
C VAL A 51 19.56 11.03 -1.47
N GLY A 52 18.82 12.13 -1.52
CA GLY A 52 17.66 12.38 -0.68
C GLY A 52 16.37 12.31 -1.49
N ILE A 53 15.32 11.72 -0.91
CA ILE A 53 13.96 11.77 -1.43
C ILE A 53 13.14 12.64 -0.46
N ASP A 54 12.48 13.67 -0.99
CA ASP A 54 11.56 14.55 -0.25
C ASP A 54 10.33 14.88 -1.10
N LEU A 55 9.39 13.93 -1.13
CA LEU A 55 8.18 14.02 -1.92
C LEU A 55 7.00 14.54 -1.06
N PRO A 56 5.98 15.15 -1.70
CA PRO A 56 4.67 15.29 -1.10
C PRO A 56 4.11 13.93 -0.65
N ARG A 57 3.23 13.92 0.37
CA ARG A 57 2.57 12.71 0.86
C ARG A 57 1.44 12.29 -0.08
N THR A 58 1.79 11.71 -1.23
CA THR A 58 0.84 11.35 -2.31
C THR A 58 0.74 9.84 -2.55
N GLY A 59 1.13 9.03 -1.57
CA GLY A 59 1.07 7.56 -1.64
C GLY A 59 2.43 6.90 -1.84
N THR A 60 2.40 5.57 -1.88
CA THR A 60 3.59 4.69 -1.97
C THR A 60 4.28 4.83 -3.32
N LEU A 61 5.61 4.76 -3.34
CA LEU A 61 6.39 4.62 -4.57
C LEU A 61 6.19 3.22 -5.17
N LYS A 62 5.84 3.15 -6.45
CA LYS A 62 5.63 1.90 -7.18
C LYS A 62 6.86 1.49 -7.98
N ASP A 63 6.91 0.24 -8.38
CA ASP A 63 7.93 -0.23 -9.33
C ASP A 63 7.89 0.61 -10.62
N GLY A 64 9.07 1.04 -11.07
CA GLY A 64 9.23 1.85 -12.27
C GLY A 64 8.98 3.35 -12.07
N ASP A 65 8.53 3.81 -10.90
CA ASP A 65 8.32 5.23 -10.61
C ASP A 65 9.60 6.05 -10.86
N VAL A 66 9.42 7.26 -11.36
CA VAL A 66 10.53 8.19 -11.64
C VAL A 66 10.36 9.46 -10.80
N VAL A 67 11.46 9.90 -10.21
CA VAL A 67 11.52 11.14 -9.43
C VAL A 67 12.53 12.11 -10.02
N GLN A 68 12.26 13.40 -9.88
CA GLN A 68 13.05 14.49 -10.43
C GLN A 68 13.51 15.45 -9.33
N ASN A 69 14.68 16.05 -9.52
CA ASN A 69 15.19 17.13 -8.68
C ASN A 69 14.94 18.52 -9.29
N ALA A 70 15.25 19.59 -8.56
CA ALA A 70 15.06 20.96 -9.02
C ALA A 70 15.90 21.36 -10.26
N SER A 71 16.98 20.62 -10.55
CA SER A 71 17.83 20.84 -11.73
C SER A 71 17.34 20.08 -12.97
N GLY A 72 16.31 19.25 -12.81
CA GLY A 72 15.75 18.44 -13.89
C GLY A 72 16.32 17.02 -13.99
N ASP A 73 17.31 16.64 -13.17
CA ASP A 73 17.83 15.27 -13.16
C ASP A 73 16.73 14.32 -12.69
N ILE A 74 16.64 13.18 -13.37
CA ILE A 74 15.71 12.10 -13.02
C ILE A 74 16.47 10.87 -12.53
N ILE A 75 15.81 10.07 -11.70
CA ILE A 75 16.21 8.70 -11.36
C ILE A 75 14.97 7.81 -11.29
N GLN A 76 15.15 6.53 -11.63
CA GLN A 76 14.10 5.52 -11.52
C GLN A 76 14.21 4.73 -10.22
N ILE A 77 13.05 4.29 -9.72
CA ILE A 77 12.89 3.48 -8.53
C ILE A 77 12.31 2.12 -8.93
N PHE A 78 12.92 1.06 -8.43
CA PHE A 78 12.43 -0.31 -8.56
C PHE A 78 12.08 -0.88 -7.20
N ALA A 79 11.07 -1.75 -7.18
CA ALA A 79 10.71 -2.52 -6.01
C ALA A 79 11.79 -3.58 -5.75
N LYS A 80 12.47 -3.47 -4.61
CA LYS A 80 13.47 -4.44 -4.20
C LYS A 80 12.77 -5.74 -3.76
N PRO A 81 13.25 -6.93 -4.19
CA PRO A 81 12.81 -8.18 -3.60
C PRO A 81 13.07 -8.20 -2.10
N GLN A 82 12.04 -8.54 -1.32
CA GLN A 82 12.09 -8.69 0.12
C GLN A 82 11.51 -10.04 0.53
N THR A 83 11.82 -10.50 1.75
CA THR A 83 11.24 -11.71 2.30
C THR A 83 9.75 -11.53 2.50
N LEU A 84 8.94 -12.45 1.96
CA LEU A 84 7.49 -12.46 2.04
C LEU A 84 6.99 -13.85 2.39
N THR A 85 5.80 -13.89 2.98
CA THR A 85 4.99 -15.11 3.11
C THR A 85 4.14 -15.29 1.87
N LYS A 86 4.38 -16.37 1.12
CA LYS A 86 3.56 -16.80 -0.01
C LYS A 86 2.51 -17.80 0.47
N VAL A 87 1.28 -17.63 0.00
CA VAL A 87 0.15 -18.52 0.29
C VAL A 87 -0.42 -19.04 -1.01
N THR A 88 -0.60 -20.35 -1.11
CA THR A 88 -1.24 -21.02 -2.25
C THR A 88 -2.29 -22.01 -1.76
N ALA A 89 -3.19 -22.42 -2.66
CA ALA A 89 -4.22 -23.41 -2.40
C ALA A 89 -4.50 -24.23 -3.66
N ASP A 90 -5.09 -25.42 -3.49
CA ASP A 90 -5.45 -26.30 -4.60
C ASP A 90 -6.56 -25.72 -5.49
N ASN A 91 -7.35 -24.79 -4.96
CA ASN A 91 -8.40 -24.11 -5.71
C ASN A 91 -8.55 -22.64 -5.27
N ALA A 92 -9.15 -21.83 -6.15
CA ALA A 92 -9.33 -20.40 -5.93
C ALA A 92 -10.25 -20.06 -4.75
N PHE A 93 -11.22 -20.92 -4.43
CA PHE A 93 -12.17 -20.67 -3.35
C PHE A 93 -11.49 -20.73 -1.97
N GLU A 94 -10.61 -21.72 -1.74
CA GLU A 94 -9.84 -21.78 -0.50
C GLU A 94 -8.88 -20.59 -0.36
N LEU A 95 -8.22 -20.19 -1.45
CA LEU A 95 -7.37 -19.00 -1.42
C LEU A 95 -8.16 -17.72 -1.12
N MET A 96 -9.38 -17.61 -1.64
CA MET A 96 -10.31 -16.50 -1.34
C MET A 96 -10.67 -16.44 0.15
N ARG A 97 -10.87 -17.59 0.81
CA ARG A 97 -11.07 -17.64 2.27
C ARG A 97 -9.85 -17.10 3.01
N GLY A 98 -8.64 -17.47 2.57
CA GLY A 98 -7.39 -16.91 3.08
C GLY A 98 -7.33 -15.39 2.95
N ALA A 99 -7.60 -14.87 1.76
CA ALA A 99 -7.64 -13.43 1.49
C ALA A 99 -8.68 -12.70 2.35
N TYR A 100 -9.88 -13.29 2.52
CA TYR A 100 -10.92 -12.75 3.40
C TYR A 100 -10.45 -12.60 4.84
N HIS A 101 -9.83 -13.63 5.41
CA HIS A 101 -9.34 -13.58 6.79
C HIS A 101 -8.17 -12.61 6.99
N LEU A 102 -7.29 -12.46 5.99
CA LEU A 102 -6.21 -11.46 6.01
C LEU A 102 -6.76 -10.04 5.87
N GLY A 103 -7.72 -9.84 4.97
CA GLY A 103 -8.43 -8.57 4.77
C GLY A 103 -9.16 -8.10 6.02
N ASN A 104 -9.85 -9.00 6.73
CA ASN A 104 -10.50 -8.72 8.03
C ASN A 104 -9.52 -8.28 9.13
N ARG A 105 -8.22 -8.48 8.93
CA ARG A 105 -7.14 -8.07 9.84
C ARG A 105 -6.34 -6.87 9.31
N HIS A 106 -6.78 -6.27 8.21
CA HIS A 106 -6.11 -5.15 7.55
C HIS A 106 -4.64 -5.43 7.18
N VAL A 107 -4.33 -6.68 6.83
CA VAL A 107 -3.00 -7.07 6.38
C VAL A 107 -2.75 -6.51 4.98
N PRO A 108 -1.68 -5.74 4.73
CA PRO A 108 -1.27 -5.40 3.37
C PRO A 108 -1.07 -6.69 2.56
N LEU A 109 -1.83 -6.84 1.47
CA LEU A 109 -1.91 -8.09 0.73
C LEU A 109 -1.69 -7.84 -0.75
N MET A 110 -0.78 -8.59 -1.36
CA MET A 110 -0.58 -8.61 -2.81
C MET A 110 -1.17 -9.90 -3.37
N LEU A 111 -1.97 -9.79 -4.42
CA LEU A 111 -2.58 -10.91 -5.13
C LEU A 111 -1.84 -11.09 -6.46
N VAL A 112 -1.44 -12.33 -6.76
CA VAL A 112 -0.64 -12.63 -7.97
C VAL A 112 -1.26 -13.79 -8.72
N GLU A 113 -1.44 -13.63 -10.02
CA GLU A 113 -1.74 -14.72 -10.95
C GLU A 113 -0.42 -15.36 -11.44
N GLN A 114 -0.26 -16.67 -11.30
CA GLN A 114 0.96 -17.42 -11.62
C GLN A 114 0.85 -18.23 -12.94
N GLY A 115 -0.10 -17.89 -13.80
CA GLY A 115 -0.43 -18.62 -15.03
C GLY A 115 -1.90 -19.04 -15.04
N GLN A 116 -2.28 -19.97 -15.93
CA GLN A 116 -3.68 -20.37 -16.09
C GLN A 116 -4.25 -20.94 -14.78
N ALA A 117 -5.18 -20.17 -14.18
CA ALA A 117 -5.95 -20.54 -12.98
C ALA A 117 -5.12 -20.83 -11.71
N GLN A 118 -3.88 -20.35 -11.63
CA GLN A 118 -3.06 -20.44 -10.42
C GLN A 118 -2.92 -19.07 -9.79
N TYR A 119 -3.23 -18.96 -8.51
CA TYR A 119 -3.22 -17.72 -7.75
C TYR A 119 -2.38 -17.88 -6.49
N ALA A 120 -1.76 -16.78 -6.06
CA ALA A 120 -1.01 -16.74 -4.82
C ALA A 120 -1.26 -15.41 -4.09
N LEU A 121 -1.21 -15.47 -2.76
CA LEU A 121 -1.23 -14.28 -1.92
C LEU A 121 0.16 -14.07 -1.35
N TYR A 122 0.56 -12.82 -1.19
CA TYR A 122 1.82 -12.42 -0.59
C TYR A 122 1.57 -11.35 0.47
N PHE A 123 2.20 -11.52 1.62
CA PHE A 123 2.21 -10.53 2.70
C PHE A 123 3.55 -10.59 3.45
N GLU A 124 3.80 -9.63 4.33
CA GLU A 124 5.03 -9.61 5.12
C GLU A 124 5.11 -10.79 6.11
N PRO A 125 6.31 -11.25 6.50
CA PRO A 125 6.45 -12.38 7.42
C PRO A 125 5.76 -12.16 8.76
N ASP A 126 4.74 -12.96 9.04
CA ASP A 126 4.05 -13.03 10.33
C ASP A 126 3.68 -14.48 10.64
N TYR A 127 4.30 -15.04 11.68
CA TYR A 127 4.13 -16.45 12.05
C TYR A 127 2.73 -16.78 12.58
N VAL A 128 2.02 -15.80 13.18
CA VAL A 128 0.66 -15.99 13.70
C VAL A 128 -0.32 -16.08 12.54
N LEU A 129 -0.17 -15.19 11.56
CA LEU A 129 -0.99 -15.23 10.34
C LEU A 129 -0.68 -16.48 9.51
N ALA A 130 0.60 -16.87 9.40
CA ALA A 130 0.99 -18.10 8.73
C ALA A 130 0.35 -19.34 9.36
N ASP A 131 0.44 -19.50 10.69
CA ASP A 131 -0.18 -20.62 11.43
C ASP A 131 -1.71 -20.65 11.26
N MET A 132 -2.36 -19.48 11.30
CA MET A 132 -3.79 -19.36 11.02
C MET A 132 -4.14 -19.89 9.61
N LEU A 133 -3.36 -19.53 8.59
CA LEU A 133 -3.61 -19.96 7.21
C LEU A 133 -3.38 -21.46 7.02
N VAL A 134 -2.36 -22.02 7.68
CA VAL A 134 -2.13 -23.48 7.71
C VAL A 134 -3.32 -24.20 8.34
N LYS A 135 -3.88 -23.69 9.44
CA LYS A 135 -5.09 -24.24 10.08
C LYS A 135 -6.34 -24.15 9.21
N LEU A 136 -6.37 -23.24 8.23
CA LEU A 136 -7.42 -23.14 7.21
C LEU A 136 -7.20 -24.10 6.03
N GLY A 137 -6.11 -24.86 6.02
CA GLY A 137 -5.77 -25.81 4.94
C GLY A 137 -4.96 -25.21 3.79
N LEU A 138 -4.39 -24.02 3.96
CA LEU A 138 -3.59 -23.36 2.93
C LEU A 138 -2.11 -23.76 3.02
N THR A 139 -1.44 -23.76 1.87
CA THR A 139 0.01 -23.97 1.81
C THR A 139 0.72 -22.63 1.99
N VAL A 140 1.66 -22.56 2.93
CA VAL A 140 2.42 -21.36 3.26
C VAL A 140 3.91 -21.62 3.08
N SER A 141 4.62 -20.71 2.41
CA SER A 141 6.07 -20.79 2.22
C SER A 141 6.72 -19.40 2.26
N GLU A 142 8.00 -19.33 2.60
CA GLU A 142 8.78 -18.09 2.47
C GLU A 142 9.31 -17.92 1.05
N VAL A 143 9.34 -16.69 0.55
CA VAL A 143 9.89 -16.36 -0.78
C VAL A 143 10.49 -14.96 -0.78
N ALA A 144 11.53 -14.73 -1.60
CA ALA A 144 12.01 -13.40 -1.93
C ALA A 144 11.27 -12.89 -3.17
N HIS A 145 10.48 -11.82 -3.03
CA HIS A 145 9.74 -11.22 -4.14
C HIS A 145 9.55 -9.71 -3.91
N ALA A 146 9.42 -8.94 -4.98
CA ALA A 146 9.02 -7.53 -4.89
C ALA A 146 7.58 -7.44 -4.34
N PHE A 147 7.33 -6.56 -3.37
CA PHE A 147 6.04 -6.50 -2.69
C PHE A 147 5.21 -5.29 -3.10
N GLU A 148 4.12 -5.50 -3.82
CA GLU A 148 3.20 -4.45 -4.26
C GLU A 148 1.79 -4.75 -3.77
N PRO A 149 1.50 -4.55 -2.46
CA PRO A 149 0.17 -4.83 -1.94
C PRO A 149 -0.88 -3.92 -2.58
N GLU A 150 -2.10 -4.47 -2.67
CA GLU A 150 -3.27 -3.74 -3.13
C GLU A 150 -3.49 -2.51 -2.26
N THR A 151 -3.69 -1.36 -2.91
CA THR A 151 -4.09 -0.14 -2.20
C THR A 151 -5.57 -0.26 -1.85
N GLY A 152 -5.92 -0.08 -0.58
CA GLY A 152 -7.32 -0.14 -0.15
C GLY A 152 -8.23 0.79 -0.97
N ALA A 153 -9.47 0.36 -1.21
CA ALA A 153 -10.44 1.05 -2.08
C ALA A 153 -10.71 2.52 -1.70
N TYR A 154 -10.47 2.88 -0.44
CA TYR A 154 -10.71 4.22 0.10
C TYR A 154 -9.45 5.12 0.13
N GLY A 155 -8.29 4.62 -0.30
CA GLY A 155 -7.02 5.36 -0.30
C GLY A 155 -6.88 6.42 -1.41
N HIS A 156 -7.81 6.49 -2.35
CA HIS A 156 -7.80 7.45 -3.46
C HIS A 156 -8.48 8.80 -3.12
N GLY A 157 -8.89 9.01 -1.86
CA GLY A 157 -9.66 10.19 -1.41
C GLY A 157 -8.90 11.16 -0.50
N GLY A 158 -7.60 11.37 -0.71
CA GLY A 158 -6.79 12.32 0.07
C GLY A 158 -6.90 13.77 -0.43
N HIS A 159 -8.11 14.33 -0.51
CA HIS A 159 -8.31 15.77 -0.76
C HIS A 159 -8.97 16.45 0.43
N SER A 160 -8.37 17.57 0.84
CA SER A 160 -8.76 18.52 1.88
C SER A 160 -10.26 18.63 2.17
N HIS A 161 -10.63 18.46 3.44
CA HIS A 161 -11.57 19.39 4.09
C HIS A 161 -11.07 19.69 5.51
N GLY A 162 -10.45 20.86 5.64
CA GLY A 162 -10.50 21.57 6.90
C GLY A 162 -11.91 22.12 7.07
N HIS A 163 -12.61 21.67 8.10
CA HIS A 163 -13.60 22.47 8.82
C HIS A 163 -13.58 22.02 10.27
N ASP A 164 -13.07 22.89 11.13
CA ASP A 164 -13.45 22.95 12.54
C ASP A 164 -14.98 22.96 12.60
N ASN A 165 -15.58 21.88 13.10
CA ASN A 165 -16.90 21.95 13.73
C ASN A 165 -16.75 21.51 15.17
N ARG A 166 -16.34 22.48 16.00
CA ARG A 166 -16.68 22.51 17.42
C ARG A 166 -18.20 22.52 17.53
N LEU A 167 -18.82 21.35 17.69
CA LEU A 167 -20.19 21.25 18.16
C LEU A 167 -20.19 21.62 19.65
N SER A 168 -20.44 22.90 19.93
CA SER A 168 -20.86 23.34 21.25
C SER A 168 -22.26 22.78 21.50
N HIS A 169 -22.37 21.78 22.38
CA HIS A 169 -23.64 21.39 22.97
C HIS A 169 -24.11 22.51 23.91
N THR A 170 -25.02 23.36 23.42
CA THR A 170 -25.91 24.12 24.28
C THR A 170 -27.03 23.21 24.75
N ASP A 171 -26.95 22.86 26.02
CA ASP A 171 -27.93 22.07 26.76
C ASP A 171 -29.23 22.86 26.86
N THR A 172 -30.28 22.39 26.17
CA THR A 172 -31.65 22.92 26.35
C THR A 172 -32.50 21.79 26.89
N GLN A 173 -32.74 21.81 28.20
CA GLN A 173 -33.66 20.93 28.90
C GLN A 173 -35.06 21.03 28.26
N SER A 174 -35.57 19.91 27.76
CA SER A 174 -36.99 19.74 27.46
C SER A 174 -37.54 18.61 28.33
N THR A 175 -38.32 19.03 29.32
CA THR A 175 -39.05 18.21 30.29
C THR A 175 -40.10 17.37 29.57
N ILE A 176 -40.06 16.05 29.69
CA ILE A 176 -41.21 15.19 29.38
C ILE A 176 -41.80 14.68 30.70
N VAL A 177 -42.98 15.20 31.03
CA VAL A 177 -43.86 14.74 32.10
C VAL A 177 -45.05 14.03 31.46
N GLY A 178 -45.36 12.82 31.90
CA GLY A 178 -46.64 12.12 31.71
C GLY A 178 -46.94 11.65 30.28
N ASP A 179 -47.68 10.57 30.02
CA ASP A 179 -48.70 9.94 30.84
C ASP A 179 -48.94 8.49 30.36
N LEU A 180 -49.26 7.60 31.30
CA LEU A 180 -49.62 6.20 31.10
C LEU A 180 -51.15 6.09 31.00
N THR A 181 -51.72 5.74 29.84
CA THR A 181 -53.03 5.05 29.83
C THR A 181 -53.32 4.27 28.56
N LYS A 182 -53.46 2.94 28.76
CA LYS A 182 -54.51 2.01 28.29
C LYS A 182 -54.86 1.86 26.79
N ALA A 183 -54.68 0.61 26.37
CA ALA A 183 -55.70 -0.31 25.80
C ALA A 183 -56.23 -0.05 24.37
N THR A 184 -56.12 -1.04 23.47
CA THR A 184 -57.13 -2.11 23.26
C THR A 184 -56.79 -2.87 21.96
N PHE A 185 -57.04 -4.19 22.01
CA PHE A 185 -57.11 -5.16 20.91
C PHE A 185 -57.87 -4.67 19.67
N PHE A 186 -57.54 -5.16 18.47
CA PHE A 186 -58.40 -6.09 17.71
C PHE A 186 -57.73 -6.60 16.42
N SER A 187 -57.92 -7.92 16.24
CA SER A 187 -57.82 -8.83 15.08
C SER A 187 -56.64 -8.82 14.12
#